data_AF-A0AAE0VVW6-F1
#
_entry.id   AF-A0AAE0VVW6-F1
#
_cell.length_a   1.000
_cell.length_b   1.000
_cell.length_c   1.000
_cell.angle_alpha   90.00
_cell.angle_beta   90.00
_cell.angle_gamma   90.00
#
_symmetry.space_group_name_H-M   'P 1'
#
loop_
_entity.id
_entity.type
_entity.pdbx_description
1 polymer ?
#
loop_
_entity_poly.entity_id
_entity_poly.type
_entity_poly.pdbx_seq_one_letter_code
_entity_poly.pdbx_strand_id
1 'polypeptide(L)'
;MNYLTAILIFNAWSGYESAYSCPLDFVIQHGQYNVTTNGYILLFGCDKGFFLYGLRSAVCFGTVWSNPPPKCITNGCPKVESAGAISVEANYEGSQLSFRCAAGFELIGNDSIHCNGSHWSAPIPKCVEKRGNLSCDFETKDLCGWSHDPEGDFDWTWETGTTPTQGTGPSYDHTLGPNGQGHYLFIETSAPNKNGYQAILKSPFYMADQSGQCFSFWYHSYGSGFLSKLEVFVWKEGEKKEDLTPRFTLDYVTGREWQNENFYIPLQNEPFKIMFVGTRLKGHKHDIAIDDVSLGPCPGYQINHVS
;
A
#
# COMPACT_ATOMS: atom_id res chain seq x y z
N MET A 1 55.67 70.15 7.79
CA MET A 1 56.21 68.78 7.90
C MET A 1 55.19 67.85 7.28
N ASN A 2 55.56 67.28 6.13
CA ASN A 2 54.72 66.43 5.30
C ASN A 2 54.46 65.09 5.98
N TYR A 3 53.19 64.68 6.04
CA TYR A 3 52.83 63.27 6.19
C TYR A 3 52.22 62.81 4.86
N LEU A 4 53.01 62.02 4.14
CA LEU A 4 52.60 61.26 2.96
C LEU A 4 51.66 60.15 3.39
N THR A 5 50.39 60.23 3.02
CA THR A 5 49.44 59.12 3.09
C THR A 5 49.59 58.29 1.81
N ALA A 6 50.02 57.04 1.98
CA ALA A 6 50.11 56.05 0.92
C ALA A 6 48.69 55.64 0.47
N ILE A 7 48.40 55.85 -0.83
CA ILE A 7 47.23 55.28 -1.50
C ILE A 7 47.58 53.83 -1.81
N LEU A 8 46.93 52.90 -1.11
CA LEU A 8 47.03 51.46 -1.38
C LEU A 8 46.26 51.14 -2.66
N ILE A 9 47.00 50.62 -3.64
CA ILE A 9 46.49 50.00 -4.86
C ILE A 9 45.77 48.71 -4.44
N PHE A 10 44.45 48.67 -4.51
CA PHE A 10 43.72 47.41 -4.51
C PHE A 10 43.71 46.88 -5.94
N ASN A 11 44.51 45.83 -6.16
CA ASN A 11 44.51 45.00 -7.34
C ASN A 11 43.08 44.58 -7.70
N ALA A 12 42.74 44.73 -8.98
CA ALA A 12 41.56 44.11 -9.57
C ALA A 12 41.70 42.58 -9.40
N TRP A 13 40.86 42.00 -8.54
CA TRP A 13 40.63 40.56 -8.51
C TRP A 13 39.69 40.24 -9.67
N SER A 14 40.28 39.75 -10.76
CA SER A 14 39.58 39.11 -11.86
C SER A 14 39.06 37.73 -11.42
N GLY A 15 37.82 37.43 -11.77
CA GLY A 15 37.41 36.05 -12.05
C GLY A 15 36.62 35.36 -10.94
N TYR A 16 35.29 35.49 -11.00
CA TYR A 16 34.40 34.37 -10.74
C TYR A 16 33.14 34.55 -11.59
N GLU A 17 33.32 34.54 -12.93
CA GLU A 17 32.23 34.09 -13.79
C GLU A 17 32.08 32.59 -13.52
N SER A 18 31.09 32.22 -12.71
CA SER A 18 30.64 30.83 -12.65
C SER A 18 30.12 30.47 -14.04
N ALA A 19 30.99 29.90 -14.88
CA ALA A 19 30.64 29.46 -16.21
C ALA A 19 29.71 28.25 -16.11
N TYR A 20 28.41 28.50 -16.09
CA TYR A 20 27.45 27.42 -16.26
C TYR A 20 27.63 26.88 -17.68
N SER A 21 27.90 25.58 -17.81
CA SER A 21 28.25 24.93 -19.07
C SER A 21 27.42 23.66 -19.24
N CYS A 22 26.10 23.80 -19.23
CA CYS A 22 25.22 22.68 -19.47
C CYS A 22 25.23 22.25 -20.95
N PRO A 23 25.15 20.94 -21.25
CA PRO A 23 25.13 20.44 -22.61
C PRO A 23 23.85 20.85 -23.35
N LEU A 24 23.95 21.02 -24.68
CA LEU A 24 22.84 21.45 -25.57
C LEU A 24 22.55 20.46 -26.69
N ASP A 25 23.07 19.24 -26.62
CA ASP A 25 22.93 18.20 -27.66
C ASP A 25 21.60 17.41 -27.57
N PHE A 26 20.52 18.07 -27.14
CA PHE A 26 19.22 17.43 -27.04
C PHE A 26 18.56 17.24 -28.40
N VAL A 27 18.15 16.01 -28.69
CA VAL A 27 17.27 15.69 -29.80
C VAL A 27 15.88 15.39 -29.25
N ILE A 28 14.93 16.28 -29.53
CA ILE A 28 13.52 16.10 -29.16
C ILE A 28 12.77 15.75 -30.44
N GLN A 29 12.33 14.50 -30.57
CA GLN A 29 11.53 14.09 -31.72
C GLN A 29 10.22 14.89 -31.73
N HIS A 30 9.91 15.53 -32.86
CA HIS A 30 8.75 16.41 -33.03
C HIS A 30 8.69 17.57 -32.03
N GLY A 31 9.86 18.05 -31.60
CA GLY A 31 9.97 19.16 -30.68
C GLY A 31 11.23 19.98 -30.88
N GLN A 32 11.22 21.14 -30.25
CA GLN A 32 12.28 22.13 -30.33
C GLN A 32 12.47 22.76 -28.96
N TYR A 33 13.62 23.39 -28.74
CA TYR A 33 13.87 24.15 -27.54
C TYR A 33 14.54 25.47 -27.88
N ASN A 34 14.22 26.49 -27.09
CA ASN A 34 14.85 27.79 -27.17
C ASN A 34 15.66 28.04 -25.90
N VAL A 35 16.88 28.54 -26.09
CA VAL A 35 17.73 28.98 -24.99
C VAL A 35 17.34 30.41 -24.61
N THR A 36 17.04 30.63 -23.34
CA THR A 36 16.70 31.94 -22.78
C THR A 36 17.78 32.38 -21.78
N THR A 37 17.62 33.59 -21.22
CA THR A 37 18.48 34.21 -20.19
C THR A 37 19.93 33.73 -20.18
N ASN A 38 20.81 34.30 -21.02
CA ASN A 38 22.25 34.02 -21.08
C ASN A 38 22.67 32.51 -21.09
N GLY A 39 21.80 31.59 -21.53
CA GLY A 39 22.14 30.15 -21.57
C GLY A 39 21.60 29.33 -20.39
N TYR A 40 20.96 29.97 -19.41
CA TYR A 40 20.62 29.31 -18.14
C TYR A 40 19.29 28.57 -18.14
N ILE A 41 18.40 28.84 -19.09
CA ILE A 41 17.05 28.26 -19.10
C ILE A 41 16.71 27.76 -20.50
N LEU A 42 16.32 26.49 -20.60
CA LEU A 42 15.69 25.93 -21.79
C LEU A 42 14.19 26.06 -21.68
N LEU A 43 13.56 26.51 -22.77
CA LEU A 43 12.13 26.46 -22.98
C LEU A 43 11.81 25.47 -24.10
N PHE A 44 11.11 24.40 -23.75
CA PHE A 44 10.73 23.34 -24.67
C PHE A 44 9.37 23.62 -25.32
N GLY A 45 9.24 23.20 -26.57
CA GLY A 45 8.02 23.25 -27.36
C GLY A 45 7.90 22.01 -28.23
N CYS A 46 6.66 21.63 -28.54
CA CYS A 46 6.37 20.57 -29.49
C CYS A 46 5.84 21.16 -30.79
N ASP A 47 6.05 20.43 -31.88
CA ASP A 47 5.51 20.77 -33.18
C ASP A 47 3.97 20.78 -33.14
N LYS A 48 3.36 21.48 -34.10
CA LYS A 48 1.89 21.56 -34.17
C LYS A 48 1.27 20.17 -34.27
N GLY A 49 0.32 19.87 -33.38
CA GLY A 49 -0.35 18.58 -33.29
C GLY A 49 0.23 17.64 -32.22
N PHE A 50 1.36 18.00 -31.61
CA PHE A 50 1.94 17.26 -30.50
C PHE A 50 1.71 17.96 -29.15
N PHE A 51 1.50 17.16 -28.11
CA PHE A 51 1.41 17.58 -26.73
C PHE A 51 2.77 17.44 -26.04
N LEU A 52 3.09 18.40 -25.17
CA LEU A 52 4.30 18.37 -24.34
C LEU A 52 4.07 17.48 -23.11
N TYR A 53 4.74 16.33 -23.06
CA TYR A 53 4.74 15.41 -21.93
C TYR A 53 6.02 15.56 -21.12
N GLY A 54 5.90 16.22 -19.96
CA GLY A 54 7.00 16.60 -19.08
C GLY A 54 7.01 18.11 -18.78
N LEU A 55 8.10 18.60 -18.18
CA LEU A 55 8.23 20.01 -17.85
C LEU A 55 8.61 20.84 -19.08
N ARG A 56 7.99 22.02 -19.19
CA ARG A 56 8.24 22.99 -20.27
C ARG A 56 9.62 23.65 -20.16
N SER A 57 10.25 23.63 -18.99
CA SER A 57 11.52 24.29 -18.78
C SER A 57 12.50 23.49 -17.95
N ALA A 58 13.79 23.73 -18.22
CA ALA A 58 14.90 23.25 -17.42
C ALA A 58 15.84 24.42 -17.13
N VAL A 59 16.35 24.48 -15.90
CA VAL A 59 17.31 25.50 -15.44
C VAL A 59 18.67 24.83 -15.28
N CYS A 60 19.73 25.48 -15.74
CA CYS A 60 21.09 25.00 -15.63
C CYS A 60 21.66 25.33 -14.24
N PHE A 61 22.06 24.29 -13.50
CA PHE A 61 22.76 24.40 -12.23
C PHE A 61 24.18 23.86 -12.37
N GLY A 62 25.15 24.77 -12.54
CA GLY A 62 26.53 24.45 -12.89
C GLY A 62 26.63 23.78 -14.26
N THR A 63 26.63 22.45 -14.30
CA THR A 63 26.77 21.63 -15.52
C THR A 63 25.58 20.70 -15.74
N VAL A 64 24.56 20.73 -14.88
CA VAL A 64 23.43 19.81 -14.89
C VAL A 64 22.13 20.57 -15.07
N TRP A 65 21.26 20.07 -15.95
CA TRP A 65 19.90 20.58 -16.09
C TRP A 65 19.02 20.09 -14.95
N SER A 66 18.17 20.98 -14.43
CA SER A 66 17.23 20.66 -13.35
C SER A 66 16.26 19.54 -13.69
N ASN A 67 15.92 19.41 -14.99
CA ASN A 67 14.95 18.46 -15.50
C ASN A 67 15.44 17.88 -16.83
N PRO A 68 15.13 16.61 -17.15
CA PRO A 68 15.40 16.05 -18.47
C PRO A 68 14.50 16.71 -19.55
N PRO A 69 14.88 16.63 -20.85
CA PRO A 69 14.03 17.08 -21.94
C PRO A 69 12.67 16.37 -21.94
N PRO A 70 11.57 17.08 -22.23
CA PRO A 70 10.24 16.49 -22.33
C PRO A 70 10.09 15.68 -23.62
N LYS A 71 9.02 14.90 -23.70
CA LYS A 71 8.63 14.15 -24.88
C LYS A 71 7.47 14.84 -25.59
N CYS A 72 7.49 14.86 -26.91
CA CYS A 72 6.36 15.32 -27.71
C CYS A 72 5.52 14.11 -28.13
N ILE A 73 4.28 14.07 -27.66
CA ILE A 73 3.38 12.92 -27.79
C ILE A 73 2.18 13.31 -28.64
N THR A 74 1.62 12.39 -29.40
CA THR A 74 0.44 12.64 -30.23
C THR A 74 -0.39 11.38 -30.36
N ASN A 75 -1.66 11.53 -30.70
CA ASN A 75 -2.56 10.42 -31.03
C ASN A 75 -2.12 9.71 -32.32
N GLY A 76 -2.70 8.54 -32.57
CA GLY A 76 -2.40 7.71 -33.75
C GLY A 76 -2.11 6.25 -33.42
N CYS A 77 -1.90 5.93 -32.13
CA CYS A 77 -1.80 4.56 -31.65
C CYS A 77 -3.17 3.88 -31.55
N PRO A 78 -3.23 2.52 -31.58
CA PRO A 78 -4.47 1.78 -31.38
C PRO A 78 -5.14 2.14 -30.06
N LYS A 79 -6.47 2.32 -30.09
CA LYS A 79 -7.27 2.57 -28.90
C LYS A 79 -7.22 1.37 -27.97
N VAL A 80 -7.07 1.64 -26.67
CA VAL A 80 -7.07 0.63 -25.61
C VAL A 80 -8.23 0.97 -24.69
N GLU A 81 -9.10 -0.01 -24.44
CA GLU A 81 -10.26 0.13 -23.58
C GLU A 81 -10.06 -0.68 -22.29
N SER A 82 -10.78 -0.30 -21.23
CA SER A 82 -10.81 -1.06 -19.98
C SER A 82 -11.37 -2.46 -20.22
N ALA A 83 -10.66 -3.50 -19.77
CA ALA A 83 -11.05 -4.89 -19.97
C ALA A 83 -10.63 -5.78 -18.79
N GLY A 84 -11.56 -6.57 -18.26
CA GLY A 84 -11.27 -7.40 -17.08
C GLY A 84 -10.87 -6.53 -15.89
N ALA A 85 -9.72 -6.81 -15.28
CA ALA A 85 -9.23 -6.12 -14.09
C ALA A 85 -8.46 -4.82 -14.38
N ILE A 86 -8.27 -4.41 -15.65
CA ILE A 86 -7.56 -3.17 -15.99
C ILE A 86 -8.54 -2.03 -16.28
N SER A 87 -8.34 -0.91 -15.61
CA SER A 87 -8.99 0.37 -15.91
C SER A 87 -8.02 1.30 -16.63
N VAL A 88 -8.49 1.94 -17.71
CA VAL A 88 -7.69 2.83 -18.56
C VAL A 88 -8.25 4.25 -18.49
N GLU A 89 -7.38 5.22 -18.19
CA GLU A 89 -7.69 6.65 -18.22
C GLU A 89 -6.87 7.33 -19.32
N ALA A 90 -7.57 7.99 -20.26
CA ALA A 90 -6.95 8.66 -21.39
C ALA A 90 -6.70 10.14 -21.09
N ASN A 91 -5.44 10.58 -21.17
CA ASN A 91 -5.03 11.96 -21.05
C ASN A 91 -4.46 12.49 -22.37
N TYR A 92 -4.30 13.82 -22.47
CA TYR A 92 -3.74 14.47 -23.66
C TYR A 92 -4.44 14.00 -24.96
N GLU A 93 -5.77 13.99 -24.95
CA GLU A 93 -6.61 13.52 -26.06
C GLU A 93 -6.30 12.07 -26.49
N GLY A 94 -5.97 11.20 -25.53
CA GLY A 94 -5.62 9.81 -25.78
C GLY A 94 -4.19 9.58 -26.24
N SER A 95 -3.35 10.62 -26.24
CA SER A 95 -1.91 10.49 -26.53
C SER A 95 -1.13 9.89 -25.35
N GLN A 96 -1.70 9.88 -24.15
CA GLN A 96 -1.17 9.21 -22.96
C GLN A 96 -2.30 8.39 -22.32
N LEU A 97 -1.95 7.18 -21.88
CA LEU A 97 -2.86 6.32 -21.13
C LEU A 97 -2.26 6.07 -19.75
N SER A 98 -3.09 6.16 -18.72
CA SER A 98 -2.77 5.74 -17.36
C SER A 98 -3.58 4.50 -17.02
N PHE A 99 -2.94 3.54 -16.37
CA PHE A 99 -3.51 2.25 -16.04
C PHE A 99 -3.61 2.09 -14.53
N ARG A 100 -4.73 1.51 -14.10
CA ARG A 100 -4.91 1.04 -12.72
C ARG A 100 -5.52 -0.34 -12.77
N CYS A 101 -5.24 -1.14 -11.74
CA CYS A 101 -5.86 -2.44 -11.58
C CYS A 101 -7.01 -2.36 -10.58
N ALA A 102 -8.01 -3.22 -10.78
CA ALA A 102 -9.07 -3.45 -9.81
C ALA A 102 -8.50 -3.93 -8.47
N ALA A 103 -9.27 -3.76 -7.40
CA ALA A 103 -8.92 -4.26 -6.07
C ALA A 103 -8.56 -5.77 -6.12
N GLY A 104 -7.50 -6.17 -5.43
CA GLY A 104 -6.99 -7.54 -5.45
C GLY A 104 -6.07 -7.90 -6.61
N PHE A 105 -5.79 -6.97 -7.52
CA PHE A 105 -4.84 -7.16 -8.61
C PHE A 105 -3.63 -6.23 -8.48
N GLU A 106 -2.47 -6.72 -8.93
CA GLU A 106 -1.22 -5.97 -9.02
C GLU A 106 -0.90 -5.63 -10.48
N LEU A 107 -0.45 -4.39 -10.72
CA LEU A 107 -0.08 -3.92 -12.05
C LEU A 107 1.36 -4.31 -12.36
N ILE A 108 1.54 -5.17 -13.37
CA ILE A 108 2.86 -5.56 -13.89
C ILE A 108 3.11 -4.85 -15.22
N GLY A 109 4.06 -3.91 -15.19
CA GLY A 109 4.45 -3.09 -16.33
C GLY A 109 4.50 -1.61 -15.98
N ASN A 110 4.39 -0.74 -16.98
CA ASN A 110 4.32 0.70 -16.75
C ASN A 110 2.90 1.12 -16.40
N ASP A 111 2.75 1.90 -15.33
CA ASP A 111 1.48 2.50 -14.89
C ASP A 111 0.95 3.56 -15.87
N SER A 112 1.81 4.04 -16.78
CA SER A 112 1.45 4.96 -17.84
C SER A 112 2.31 4.76 -19.09
N ILE A 113 1.68 4.97 -20.26
CA ILE A 113 2.35 4.92 -21.57
C ILE A 113 1.95 6.11 -22.42
N HIS A 114 2.80 6.50 -23.35
CA HIS A 114 2.53 7.60 -24.30
C HIS A 114 2.73 7.15 -25.74
N CYS A 115 2.01 7.80 -26.65
CA CYS A 115 2.03 7.53 -28.07
C CYS A 115 2.94 8.53 -28.80
N ASN A 116 3.78 8.04 -29.71
CA ASN A 116 4.60 8.87 -30.61
C ASN A 116 3.93 9.11 -31.98
N GLY A 117 2.63 8.87 -32.09
CA GLY A 117 1.85 8.94 -33.33
C GLY A 117 1.64 7.60 -34.04
N SER A 118 2.35 6.54 -33.66
CA SER A 118 2.16 5.21 -34.24
C SER A 118 2.38 4.06 -33.26
N HIS A 119 3.29 4.25 -32.30
CA HIS A 119 3.67 3.23 -31.34
C HIS A 119 3.54 3.74 -29.91
N TRP A 120 3.07 2.86 -29.03
CA TRP A 120 3.11 3.07 -27.60
C TRP A 120 4.54 2.96 -27.10
N SER A 121 4.90 3.78 -26.12
CA SER A 121 6.22 3.81 -25.50
C SER A 121 6.59 2.52 -24.77
N ALA A 122 5.59 1.71 -24.43
CA ALA A 122 5.75 0.40 -23.81
C ALA A 122 4.53 -0.49 -24.10
N PRO A 123 4.63 -1.81 -23.89
CA PRO A 123 3.47 -2.71 -23.95
C PRO A 123 2.39 -2.33 -22.93
N ILE A 124 1.14 -2.72 -23.23
CA ILE A 124 0.03 -2.58 -22.28
C ILE A 124 0.33 -3.44 -21.05
N PRO A 125 0.28 -2.88 -19.82
CA PRO A 125 0.57 -3.63 -18.61
C PRO A 125 -0.51 -4.69 -18.35
N LYS A 126 -0.18 -5.64 -17.47
CA LYS A 126 -1.11 -6.70 -17.06
C LYS A 126 -1.50 -6.51 -15.60
N CYS A 127 -2.78 -6.69 -15.31
CA CYS A 127 -3.26 -6.86 -13.94
C CYS A 127 -3.22 -8.35 -13.61
N VAL A 128 -2.37 -8.72 -12.65
CA VAL A 128 -2.25 -10.10 -12.17
C VAL A 128 -2.91 -10.21 -10.81
N GLU A 129 -3.59 -11.33 -10.54
CA GLU A 129 -4.20 -11.55 -9.23
C GLU A 129 -3.12 -11.57 -8.15
N LYS A 130 -3.28 -10.72 -7.13
CA LYS A 130 -2.46 -10.81 -5.94
C LYS A 130 -3.05 -11.92 -5.08
N ARG A 131 -2.62 -13.16 -5.32
CA ARG A 131 -3.02 -14.29 -4.47
C ARG A 131 -2.44 -14.07 -3.08
N GLY A 132 -3.28 -13.60 -2.16
CA GLY A 132 -2.96 -13.61 -0.73
C GLY A 132 -2.61 -15.01 -0.28
N ASN A 133 -1.70 -15.12 0.69
CA ASN A 133 -1.49 -16.41 1.35
C ASN A 133 -2.82 -16.82 1.99
N LEU A 134 -3.29 -18.03 1.68
CA LEU A 134 -4.55 -18.55 2.21
C LEU A 134 -4.44 -18.92 3.69
N SER A 135 -3.23 -18.98 4.25
CA SER A 135 -3.00 -19.18 5.67
C SER A 135 -1.93 -18.22 6.20
N CYS A 136 -2.01 -17.85 7.48
CA CYS A 136 -0.96 -17.12 8.15
C CYS A 136 -0.89 -17.53 9.63
N ASP A 137 0.28 -17.95 10.06
CA ASP A 137 0.67 -18.27 11.44
C ASP A 137 1.38 -17.07 12.12
N PHE A 138 1.44 -15.92 11.45
CA PHE A 138 2.07 -14.69 11.92
C PHE A 138 3.56 -14.80 12.34
N GLU A 139 4.28 -15.84 11.95
CA GLU A 139 5.69 -16.02 12.35
C GLU A 139 6.68 -15.04 11.68
N THR A 140 6.23 -14.34 10.65
CA THR A 140 7.03 -13.38 9.90
C THR A 140 6.53 -11.96 10.09
N LYS A 141 7.47 -11.00 10.16
CA LYS A 141 7.17 -9.59 10.39
C LYS A 141 6.37 -8.90 9.28
N ASP A 142 6.29 -9.49 8.10
CA ASP A 142 5.44 -9.03 7.01
C ASP A 142 3.97 -9.47 7.18
N LEU A 143 3.65 -10.20 8.26
CA LEU A 143 2.31 -10.65 8.63
C LEU A 143 1.59 -11.38 7.48
N CYS A 144 2.33 -12.08 6.62
CA CYS A 144 1.81 -12.71 5.40
C CYS A 144 1.01 -11.76 4.48
N GLY A 145 1.30 -10.45 4.55
CA GLY A 145 0.60 -9.40 3.81
C GLY A 145 -0.68 -8.87 4.47
N TRP A 146 -1.01 -9.32 5.69
CA TRP A 146 -1.99 -8.63 6.53
C TRP A 146 -1.46 -7.24 6.89
N SER A 147 -2.37 -6.28 7.04
CA SER A 147 -2.02 -4.88 7.19
C SER A 147 -2.92 -4.17 8.19
N HIS A 148 -2.33 -3.29 8.99
CA HIS A 148 -3.06 -2.39 9.87
C HIS A 148 -3.79 -1.32 9.05
N ASP A 149 -5.05 -1.07 9.40
CA ASP A 149 -5.83 -0.03 8.73
C ASP A 149 -5.58 1.34 9.38
N PRO A 150 -5.20 2.38 8.61
CA PRO A 150 -4.99 3.73 9.14
C PRO A 150 -6.23 4.39 9.76
N GLU A 151 -7.44 3.88 9.49
CA GLU A 151 -8.68 4.32 10.16
C GLU A 151 -8.80 3.80 11.60
N GLY A 152 -7.99 2.82 11.99
CA GLY A 152 -7.88 2.37 13.37
C GLY A 152 -7.23 3.43 14.28
N ASP A 153 -7.63 3.43 15.55
CA ASP A 153 -7.04 4.32 16.57
C ASP A 153 -5.66 3.85 17.05
N PHE A 154 -5.38 2.54 16.89
CA PHE A 154 -4.12 1.88 17.25
C PHE A 154 -3.95 0.57 16.47
N ASP A 155 -2.77 -0.04 16.56
CA ASP A 155 -2.42 -1.25 15.81
C ASP A 155 -2.48 -2.52 16.69
N TRP A 156 -2.74 -3.66 16.05
CA TRP A 156 -2.51 -4.97 16.63
C TRP A 156 -1.01 -5.15 16.91
N THR A 157 -0.67 -5.68 18.07
CA THR A 157 0.72 -5.87 18.48
C THR A 157 1.18 -7.29 18.17
N TRP A 158 2.34 -7.40 17.50
CA TRP A 158 3.02 -8.66 17.20
C TRP A 158 3.93 -9.04 18.37
N GLU A 159 3.69 -10.19 18.97
CA GLU A 159 4.28 -10.55 20.27
C GLU A 159 4.59 -12.04 20.38
N THR A 160 5.52 -12.36 21.27
CA THR A 160 5.91 -13.73 21.61
C THR A 160 5.76 -13.99 23.12
N GLY A 161 5.33 -15.20 23.49
CA GLY A 161 5.20 -15.60 24.90
C GLY A 161 3.99 -14.99 25.60
N THR A 162 4.21 -14.33 26.74
CA THR A 162 3.13 -13.72 27.57
C THR A 162 2.91 -12.26 27.21
N THR A 163 1.66 -11.79 27.26
CA THR A 163 1.40 -10.35 27.09
C THR A 163 1.99 -9.51 28.25
N PRO A 164 2.31 -8.21 28.02
CA PRO A 164 2.89 -7.33 29.03
C PRO A 164 2.06 -7.19 30.31
N THR A 165 0.74 -7.29 30.19
CA THR A 165 -0.18 -7.19 31.32
C THR A 165 -0.25 -8.51 32.09
N GLN A 166 -0.02 -8.47 33.41
CA GLN A 166 -0.06 -9.68 34.23
C GLN A 166 -1.49 -10.24 34.36
N GLY A 167 -1.62 -11.54 34.12
CA GLY A 167 -2.89 -12.26 34.28
C GLY A 167 -3.86 -12.06 33.12
N THR A 168 -3.36 -11.71 31.93
CA THR A 168 -4.10 -11.58 30.69
C THR A 168 -3.40 -12.30 29.54
N GLY A 169 -4.09 -12.42 28.41
CA GLY A 169 -3.52 -12.94 27.17
C GLY A 169 -3.08 -14.41 27.24
N PRO A 170 -2.53 -14.92 26.13
CA PRO A 170 -1.94 -16.25 26.09
C PRO A 170 -0.58 -16.27 26.80
N SER A 171 -0.10 -17.47 27.15
CA SER A 171 1.26 -17.68 27.67
C SER A 171 2.27 -18.06 26.59
N TYR A 172 1.77 -18.42 25.41
CA TYR A 172 2.54 -18.85 24.25
C TYR A 172 1.68 -18.72 23.01
N ASP A 173 2.35 -18.56 21.89
CA ASP A 173 1.83 -18.66 20.53
C ASP A 173 1.15 -20.02 20.25
N HIS A 174 0.08 -20.03 19.45
CA HIS A 174 -0.66 -21.26 19.16
C HIS A 174 0.12 -22.19 18.24
N THR A 175 0.76 -21.67 17.20
CA THR A 175 1.44 -22.43 16.15
C THR A 175 2.59 -23.29 16.70
N LEU A 176 3.50 -22.68 17.47
CA LEU A 176 4.71 -23.35 17.99
C LEU A 176 4.57 -23.78 19.47
N GLY A 177 3.55 -23.30 20.17
CA GLY A 177 3.22 -23.73 21.53
C GLY A 177 4.26 -23.36 22.59
N PRO A 178 4.20 -23.98 23.79
CA PRO A 178 4.97 -23.54 24.96
C PRO A 178 6.49 -23.76 24.87
N ASN A 179 6.95 -24.58 23.91
CA ASN A 179 8.38 -24.87 23.71
C ASN A 179 8.97 -24.14 22.50
N GLY A 180 8.14 -23.40 21.77
CA GLY A 180 8.53 -22.60 20.60
C GLY A 180 8.75 -21.14 20.94
N GLN A 181 9.37 -20.42 20.00
CA GLN A 181 9.39 -18.95 19.98
C GLN A 181 8.53 -18.50 18.81
N GLY A 182 7.21 -18.72 18.96
CA GLY A 182 6.22 -18.33 17.96
C GLY A 182 5.68 -16.93 18.20
N HIS A 183 4.89 -16.43 17.26
CA HIS A 183 4.33 -15.09 17.32
C HIS A 183 2.87 -15.03 16.95
N TYR A 184 2.11 -14.34 17.80
CA TYR A 184 0.70 -14.06 17.58
C TYR A 184 0.44 -12.56 17.51
N LEU A 185 -0.78 -12.18 17.12
CA LEU A 185 -1.24 -10.79 17.18
C LEU A 185 -2.20 -10.61 18.36
N PHE A 186 -2.05 -9.51 19.10
CA PHE A 186 -3.00 -9.18 20.18
C PHE A 186 -3.29 -7.70 20.27
N ILE A 187 -4.40 -7.36 20.93
CA ILE A 187 -4.71 -5.98 21.31
C ILE A 187 -4.28 -5.72 22.75
N GLU A 188 -3.28 -4.86 22.93
CA GLU A 188 -2.81 -4.45 24.24
C GLU A 188 -3.80 -3.49 24.91
N THR A 189 -4.23 -3.83 26.12
CA THR A 189 -5.22 -3.03 26.86
C THR A 189 -4.61 -2.02 27.83
N SER A 190 -3.29 -1.86 27.92
CA SER A 190 -2.64 -0.97 28.90
C SER A 190 -2.49 0.51 28.50
N ALA A 191 -2.39 0.88 27.21
CA ALA A 191 -2.32 2.29 26.76
C ALA A 191 -2.52 2.48 25.23
N PRO A 192 -3.05 3.64 24.74
CA PRO A 192 -3.67 4.74 25.49
C PRO A 192 -5.14 4.47 25.85
N ASN A 193 -5.54 4.95 27.02
CA ASN A 193 -6.74 4.51 27.76
C ASN A 193 -8.03 5.23 27.35
N LYS A 194 -8.49 5.00 26.12
CA LYS A 194 -9.75 5.56 25.64
C LYS A 194 -10.73 4.47 25.24
N ASN A 195 -11.97 4.62 25.72
CA ASN A 195 -13.04 3.65 25.48
C ASN A 195 -13.49 3.72 24.03
N GLY A 196 -13.74 2.55 23.43
CA GLY A 196 -14.25 2.44 22.07
C GLY A 196 -13.17 2.59 21.01
N TYR A 197 -11.89 2.69 21.39
CA TYR A 197 -10.79 2.70 20.44
C TYR A 197 -10.68 1.35 19.76
N GLN A 198 -10.39 1.37 18.46
CA GLN A 198 -10.38 0.17 17.62
C GLN A 198 -9.03 -0.04 16.95
N ALA A 199 -8.53 -1.27 17.01
CA ALA A 199 -7.49 -1.73 16.12
C ALA A 199 -8.11 -2.55 15.00
N ILE A 200 -7.75 -2.22 13.77
CA ILE A 200 -8.32 -2.84 12.57
C ILE A 200 -7.18 -3.49 11.80
N LEU A 201 -7.29 -4.80 11.59
CA LEU A 201 -6.35 -5.60 10.80
C LEU A 201 -7.10 -6.18 9.60
N LYS A 202 -6.57 -5.95 8.39
CA LYS A 202 -7.16 -6.43 7.14
C LYS A 202 -6.21 -7.40 6.45
N SER A 203 -6.76 -8.51 5.97
CA SER A 203 -6.02 -9.49 5.16
C SER A 203 -5.57 -8.89 3.81
N PRO A 204 -4.68 -9.60 3.08
CA PRO A 204 -4.63 -9.46 1.63
C PRO A 204 -6.02 -9.68 0.99
N PHE A 205 -6.16 -9.30 -0.28
CA PHE A 205 -7.38 -9.66 -1.00
C PHE A 205 -7.43 -11.17 -1.24
N TYR A 206 -8.59 -11.74 -0.95
CA TYR A 206 -8.99 -13.04 -1.43
C TYR A 206 -9.86 -12.86 -2.67
N MET A 207 -9.56 -13.64 -3.70
CA MET A 207 -10.31 -13.62 -4.95
C MET A 207 -11.66 -14.31 -4.78
N ALA A 208 -12.63 -13.93 -5.60
CA ALA A 208 -13.93 -14.59 -5.68
C ALA A 208 -13.76 -16.10 -5.99
N ASP A 209 -14.11 -16.97 -5.04
CA ASP A 209 -14.13 -18.44 -5.24
C ASP A 209 -15.56 -18.91 -5.55
N GLN A 210 -15.72 -19.58 -6.70
CA GLN A 210 -16.98 -20.12 -7.22
C GLN A 210 -17.59 -21.26 -6.38
N SER A 211 -16.88 -21.78 -5.38
CA SER A 211 -17.31 -22.95 -4.58
C SER A 211 -17.77 -22.63 -3.15
N GLY A 212 -17.59 -21.38 -2.67
CA GLY A 212 -17.82 -21.03 -1.26
C GLY A 212 -16.76 -21.64 -0.33
N GLN A 213 -16.37 -20.93 0.72
CA GLN A 213 -15.22 -21.29 1.56
C GLN A 213 -15.51 -21.05 3.03
N CYS A 214 -14.67 -21.57 3.92
CA CYS A 214 -14.69 -21.22 5.33
C CYS A 214 -13.41 -20.47 5.69
N PHE A 215 -13.58 -19.44 6.52
CA PHE A 215 -12.46 -18.81 7.20
C PHE A 215 -12.38 -19.39 8.61
N SER A 216 -11.18 -19.79 9.02
CA SER A 216 -10.88 -20.28 10.36
C SER A 216 -9.73 -19.48 10.95
N PHE A 217 -9.74 -19.34 12.27
CA PHE A 217 -8.69 -18.70 13.01
C PHE A 217 -8.70 -19.19 14.46
N TRP A 218 -7.55 -19.08 15.10
CA TRP A 218 -7.43 -19.29 16.54
C TRP A 218 -7.50 -17.95 17.26
N TYR A 219 -8.09 -17.99 18.46
CA TYR A 219 -8.21 -16.81 19.30
C TYR A 219 -8.07 -17.16 20.77
N HIS A 220 -7.63 -16.17 21.55
CA HIS A 220 -7.48 -16.26 22.99
C HIS A 220 -8.10 -15.04 23.64
N SER A 221 -8.81 -15.25 24.76
CA SER A 221 -9.46 -14.18 25.50
C SER A 221 -9.37 -14.48 26.99
N TYR A 222 -8.43 -13.81 27.67
CA TYR A 222 -8.17 -14.02 29.08
C TYR A 222 -7.93 -12.72 29.83
N GLY A 223 -8.49 -12.66 31.04
CA GLY A 223 -8.36 -11.52 31.91
C GLY A 223 -9.55 -11.35 32.84
N SER A 224 -9.73 -10.12 33.32
CA SER A 224 -10.75 -9.68 34.26
C SER A 224 -11.13 -8.21 34.03
N GLY A 225 -12.28 -7.79 34.58
CA GLY A 225 -12.75 -6.41 34.49
C GLY A 225 -13.61 -6.15 33.26
N PHE A 226 -13.44 -5.00 32.62
CA PHE A 226 -14.21 -4.65 31.41
C PHE A 226 -13.63 -5.38 30.21
N LEU A 227 -14.49 -6.14 29.54
CA LEU A 227 -14.11 -7.05 28.48
C LEU A 227 -13.97 -6.29 27.16
N SER A 228 -12.82 -6.41 26.52
CA SER A 228 -12.66 -5.97 25.12
C SER A 228 -13.54 -6.83 24.20
N LYS A 229 -13.78 -6.35 22.99
CA LYS A 229 -14.60 -7.04 21.99
C LYS A 229 -13.77 -7.32 20.74
N LEU A 230 -13.92 -8.52 20.17
CA LEU A 230 -13.41 -8.87 18.85
C LEU A 230 -14.58 -9.08 17.90
N GLU A 231 -14.53 -8.46 16.73
CA GLU A 231 -15.46 -8.69 15.63
C GLU A 231 -14.68 -9.04 14.37
N VAL A 232 -15.21 -10.00 13.59
CA VAL A 232 -14.61 -10.42 12.32
C VAL A 232 -15.61 -10.21 11.21
N PHE A 233 -15.18 -9.51 10.16
CA PHE A 233 -16.02 -9.16 9.03
C PHE A 233 -15.44 -9.71 7.73
N VAL A 234 -16.34 -9.98 6.78
CA VAL A 234 -16.00 -10.06 5.36
C VAL A 234 -16.24 -8.66 4.80
N TRP A 235 -15.21 -8.02 4.27
CA TRP A 235 -15.22 -6.62 3.83
C TRP A 235 -14.80 -6.51 2.37
N LYS A 236 -15.51 -5.69 1.59
CA LYS A 236 -15.14 -5.34 0.21
C LYS A 236 -14.71 -3.88 0.12
N GLU A 237 -13.89 -3.59 -0.88
CA GLU A 237 -13.38 -2.24 -1.12
C GLU A 237 -14.53 -1.24 -1.29
N GLY A 238 -14.51 -0.16 -0.50
CA GLY A 238 -15.53 0.89 -0.51
C GLY A 238 -16.74 0.64 0.42
N GLU A 239 -16.87 -0.53 1.03
CA GLU A 239 -17.90 -0.76 2.06
C GLU A 239 -17.52 -0.06 3.37
N LYS A 240 -18.50 0.54 4.03
CA LYS A 240 -18.33 1.10 5.38
C LYS A 240 -18.56 0.02 6.41
N LYS A 241 -17.72 -0.02 7.45
CA LYS A 241 -17.80 -1.02 8.52
C LYS A 241 -19.17 -1.00 9.22
N GLU A 242 -19.78 0.16 9.40
CA GLU A 242 -21.07 0.33 10.09
C GLU A 242 -22.23 -0.36 9.36
N ASP A 243 -22.08 -0.57 8.05
CA ASP A 243 -23.07 -1.24 7.21
C ASP A 243 -22.86 -2.77 7.17
N LEU A 244 -21.78 -3.28 7.77
CA LEU A 244 -21.45 -4.70 7.77
C LEU A 244 -22.01 -5.44 8.99
N THR A 245 -22.36 -6.70 8.77
CA THR A 245 -22.70 -7.64 9.84
C THR A 245 -21.48 -8.48 10.21
N PRO A 246 -21.10 -8.56 11.50
CA PRO A 246 -19.98 -9.40 11.91
C PRO A 246 -20.30 -10.88 11.69
N ARG A 247 -19.33 -11.62 11.18
CA ARG A 247 -19.38 -13.10 11.04
C ARG A 247 -19.04 -13.80 12.34
N PHE A 248 -18.29 -13.13 13.20
CA PHE A 248 -17.96 -13.58 14.54
C PHE A 248 -17.95 -12.39 15.50
N THR A 249 -18.36 -12.63 16.74
CA THR A 249 -18.28 -11.65 17.83
C THR A 249 -17.88 -12.36 19.11
N LEU A 250 -16.87 -11.82 19.78
CA LEU A 250 -16.41 -12.25 21.10
C LEU A 250 -16.36 -11.05 22.03
N ASP A 251 -17.09 -11.12 23.13
CA ASP A 251 -17.14 -10.11 24.20
C ASP A 251 -17.07 -10.75 25.59
N TYR A 252 -16.56 -11.99 25.67
CA TYR A 252 -16.44 -12.78 26.88
C TYR A 252 -15.05 -13.44 27.03
N VAL A 253 -14.72 -13.86 28.26
CA VAL A 253 -13.50 -14.59 28.59
C VAL A 253 -13.65 -16.07 28.20
N THR A 254 -12.71 -16.62 27.45
CA THR A 254 -12.71 -18.04 27.05
C THR A 254 -11.85 -18.93 27.96
N GLY A 255 -10.96 -18.34 28.76
CA GLY A 255 -10.08 -19.06 29.67
C GLY A 255 -8.62 -19.00 29.24
N ARG A 256 -7.80 -19.96 29.67
CA ARG A 256 -6.35 -19.94 29.42
C ARG A 256 -5.92 -20.64 28.14
N GLU A 257 -6.83 -21.38 27.51
CA GLU A 257 -6.54 -22.16 26.31
C GLU A 257 -6.99 -21.40 25.06
N TRP A 258 -6.20 -21.52 24.00
CA TRP A 258 -6.57 -21.09 22.66
C TRP A 258 -7.84 -21.82 22.20
N GLN A 259 -8.73 -21.08 21.55
CA GLN A 259 -9.97 -21.58 20.96
C GLN A 259 -9.92 -21.43 19.45
N ASN A 260 -10.55 -22.34 18.71
CA ASN A 260 -10.68 -22.26 17.27
C ASN A 260 -12.10 -21.84 16.89
N GLU A 261 -12.21 -20.95 15.90
CA GLU A 261 -13.48 -20.60 15.28
C GLU A 261 -13.41 -20.87 13.77
N ASN A 262 -14.56 -21.16 13.17
CA ASN A 262 -14.70 -21.12 11.71
C ASN A 262 -16.11 -20.67 11.30
N PHE A 263 -16.18 -19.89 10.21
CA PHE A 263 -17.46 -19.48 9.64
C PHE A 263 -17.46 -19.61 8.12
N TYR A 264 -18.65 -19.96 7.60
CA TYR A 264 -18.88 -20.05 6.16
C TYR A 264 -18.93 -18.66 5.52
N ILE A 265 -18.18 -18.51 4.44
CA ILE A 265 -18.17 -17.38 3.52
C ILE A 265 -18.90 -17.84 2.24
N PRO A 266 -20.13 -17.34 2.02
CA PRO A 266 -20.84 -17.58 0.77
C PRO A 266 -20.04 -17.10 -0.43
N LEU A 267 -20.38 -17.60 -1.62
CA LEU A 267 -19.87 -17.15 -2.90
C LEU A 267 -19.78 -15.61 -2.94
N GLN A 268 -18.58 -15.11 -3.21
CA GLN A 268 -18.32 -13.69 -3.43
C GLN A 268 -18.20 -13.42 -4.92
N ASN A 269 -18.77 -12.29 -5.39
CA ASN A 269 -18.69 -11.87 -6.78
C ASN A 269 -17.57 -10.86 -7.05
N GLU A 270 -16.91 -10.41 -5.99
CA GLU A 270 -15.86 -9.39 -6.01
C GLU A 270 -14.78 -9.80 -5.00
N PRO A 271 -13.52 -9.38 -5.21
CA PRO A 271 -12.45 -9.58 -4.24
C PRO A 271 -12.82 -8.98 -2.88
N PHE A 272 -12.50 -9.71 -1.83
CA PHE A 272 -12.84 -9.35 -0.45
C PHE A 272 -11.64 -9.50 0.46
N LYS A 273 -11.75 -8.96 1.67
CA LYS A 273 -10.79 -9.13 2.76
C LYS A 273 -11.50 -9.65 3.99
N ILE A 274 -10.74 -10.30 4.85
CA ILE A 274 -11.14 -10.53 6.24
C ILE A 274 -10.62 -9.37 7.07
N MET A 275 -11.50 -8.80 7.90
CA MET A 275 -11.20 -7.67 8.74
C MET A 275 -11.45 -8.05 10.20
N PHE A 276 -10.38 -8.08 11.00
CA PHE A 276 -10.45 -8.19 12.45
C PHE A 276 -10.53 -6.80 13.06
N VAL A 277 -11.55 -6.58 13.90
CA VAL A 277 -11.74 -5.34 14.64
C VAL A 277 -11.68 -5.65 16.13
N GLY A 278 -10.58 -5.26 16.77
CA GLY A 278 -10.40 -5.33 18.21
C GLY A 278 -10.84 -4.02 18.84
N THR A 279 -11.95 -4.02 19.57
CA THR A 279 -12.46 -2.84 20.29
C THR A 279 -12.10 -2.93 21.75
N ARG A 280 -11.43 -1.90 22.24
CA ARG A 280 -11.07 -1.79 23.65
C ARG A 280 -12.20 -1.16 24.47
N LEU A 281 -12.62 -1.83 25.54
CA LEU A 281 -13.51 -1.25 26.55
C LEU A 281 -12.72 -0.75 27.78
N LYS A 282 -13.41 -0.10 28.72
CA LYS A 282 -12.82 0.63 29.85
C LYS A 282 -12.02 -0.25 30.81
N GLY A 283 -10.77 -0.58 30.53
CA GLY A 283 -9.95 -1.40 31.43
C GLY A 283 -8.56 -1.69 30.87
N HIS A 284 -7.75 -2.41 31.66
CA HIS A 284 -6.36 -2.79 31.34
C HIS A 284 -6.06 -4.25 31.64
N LYS A 285 -7.08 -5.10 31.75
CA LYS A 285 -6.90 -6.46 32.26
C LYS A 285 -7.62 -7.48 31.41
N HIS A 286 -7.78 -7.26 30.11
CA HIS A 286 -8.44 -8.24 29.24
C HIS A 286 -7.90 -8.15 27.82
N ASP A 287 -6.92 -9.01 27.53
CA ASP A 287 -6.28 -9.05 26.22
C ASP A 287 -6.97 -10.08 25.34
N ILE A 288 -7.13 -9.74 24.07
CA ILE A 288 -7.58 -10.66 23.04
C ILE A 288 -6.44 -10.85 22.06
N ALA A 289 -6.11 -12.11 21.79
CA ALA A 289 -5.14 -12.50 20.79
C ALA A 289 -5.80 -13.32 19.67
N ILE A 290 -5.20 -13.24 18.49
CA ILE A 290 -5.56 -14.03 17.31
C ILE A 290 -4.30 -14.67 16.75
N ASP A 291 -4.48 -15.84 16.16
CA ASP A 291 -3.40 -16.63 15.58
C ASP A 291 -3.93 -17.60 14.50
N ASP A 292 -3.03 -18.21 13.72
CA ASP A 292 -3.31 -19.31 12.80
C ASP A 292 -4.59 -19.11 11.96
N VAL A 293 -4.59 -18.06 11.14
CA VAL A 293 -5.70 -17.74 10.24
C VAL A 293 -5.61 -18.57 8.96
N SER A 294 -6.75 -19.00 8.44
CA SER A 294 -6.81 -19.72 7.18
C SER A 294 -8.13 -19.54 6.44
N LEU A 295 -8.07 -19.53 5.11
CA LEU A 295 -9.19 -19.56 4.20
C LEU A 295 -9.10 -20.81 3.33
N GLY A 296 -10.14 -21.63 3.35
CA GLY A 296 -10.11 -22.87 2.59
C GLY A 296 -11.44 -23.63 2.62
N PRO A 297 -11.41 -24.93 2.27
CA PRO A 297 -12.59 -25.78 2.33
C PRO A 297 -13.18 -25.84 3.73
N CYS A 298 -14.51 -25.85 3.83
CA CYS A 298 -15.18 -25.97 5.11
C CYS A 298 -14.93 -27.32 5.80
N PRO A 299 -14.55 -27.34 7.08
CA PRO A 299 -14.41 -28.58 7.84
C PRO A 299 -15.69 -29.41 7.79
N GLY A 300 -15.59 -30.67 7.37
CA GLY A 300 -16.73 -31.60 7.27
C GLY A 300 -17.40 -31.70 5.88
N TYR A 301 -16.96 -30.94 4.88
CA TYR A 301 -17.43 -31.10 3.49
C TYR A 301 -16.48 -32.03 2.70
N GLN A 302 -16.64 -33.34 2.87
CA GLN A 302 -16.01 -34.31 1.95
C GLN A 302 -16.74 -34.20 0.61
N ILE A 303 -16.08 -33.66 -0.41
CA ILE A 303 -16.54 -33.80 -1.79
C ILE A 303 -16.45 -35.29 -2.10
N ASN A 304 -17.59 -35.98 -2.06
CA ASN A 304 -17.71 -37.29 -2.67
C ASN A 304 -17.49 -37.09 -4.17
N HIS A 305 -16.24 -37.20 -4.62
CA HIS A 305 -15.93 -37.41 -6.01
C HIS A 305 -16.58 -38.73 -6.43
N VAL A 306 -17.75 -38.63 -7.06
CA VAL A 306 -18.33 -39.74 -7.80
C VAL A 306 -17.43 -39.91 -9.03
N SER A 307 -16.67 -41.01 -9.02
CA SER A 307 -15.87 -41.55 -10.12
C SER A 307 -16.71 -41.84 -11.36
#